data_AF-A0A6P6SPK4-F1
#
_entry.id   AF-A0A6P6SPK4-F1
#
_cell.length_a   1.000
_cell.length_b   1.000
_cell.length_c   1.000
_cell.angle_alpha   90.00
_cell.angle_beta   90.00
_cell.angle_gamma   90.00
#
_symmetry.space_group_name_H-M   'P 1'
#
loop_
_entity.id
_entity.type
_entity.pdbx_description
1 polymer ?
#
loop_
_entity_poly.entity_id
_entity_poly.type
_entity_poly.pdbx_seq_one_letter_code
_entity_poly.pdbx_strand_id
1 'polypeptide(L)'
;MDKSAVFFSKNMSQTVREEICQVMGSMQQVSQGKYLGLPMIITRSKEQVFGFIRNSIDKKLQGLNSKLCREISSKMVNYWWGEAEGKEKMHCIGWKKMTKDKEAGGLGFKDLQMFNKALLAKQVWKLITQPNLLVSKVLKEKYYPKQSLFNCKVPNNASWIWKSISPVRMEVLEGIRRRIGNGRGTRIWEDIWIPNRPDEKPTTAKPQECQLKQVSELITNSRWNRVLIFKTFCLQDAESIMSIPISVTGRKDSYYWIHAQNG
;
A
#
# COMPACT_ATOMS: atom_id res chain seq x y z
N MET A 1 18.93 -10.03 -29.81
CA MET A 1 17.84 -9.09 -30.11
C MET A 1 18.46 -7.89 -30.77
N ASP A 2 18.23 -7.73 -32.07
CA ASP A 2 18.71 -6.61 -32.84
C ASP A 2 18.17 -5.30 -32.25
N LYS A 3 19.05 -4.31 -32.11
CA LYS A 3 18.78 -3.05 -31.39
C LYS A 3 17.81 -2.12 -32.14
N SER A 4 17.36 -2.51 -33.32
CA SER A 4 16.57 -1.67 -34.22
C SER A 4 15.50 -2.50 -34.91
N ALA A 5 14.26 -2.07 -34.78
CA ALA A 5 13.09 -2.71 -35.35
C ALA A 5 12.17 -1.62 -35.92
N VAL A 6 11.44 -1.93 -36.99
CA VAL A 6 10.52 -0.99 -37.62
C VAL A 6 9.07 -1.47 -37.51
N PHE A 7 8.17 -0.50 -37.39
CA PHE A 7 6.73 -0.73 -37.33
C PHE A 7 6.04 -0.02 -38.49
N PHE A 8 5.05 -0.69 -39.08
CA PHE A 8 4.24 -0.15 -40.17
C PHE A 8 2.76 -0.16 -39.81
N SER A 9 2.04 0.89 -40.21
CA SER A 9 0.59 0.98 -40.09
C SER A 9 -0.10 -0.15 -40.85
N LYS A 10 -1.28 -0.57 -40.36
CA LYS A 10 -2.12 -1.59 -41.04
C LYS A 10 -2.52 -1.18 -42.46
N ASN A 11 -2.58 0.12 -42.75
CA ASN A 11 -2.98 0.67 -44.04
C ASN A 11 -1.85 0.73 -45.08
N MET A 12 -0.64 0.28 -44.73
CA MET A 12 0.49 0.23 -45.66
C MET A 12 0.53 -1.13 -46.38
N SER A 13 0.69 -1.11 -47.70
CA SER A 13 0.79 -2.33 -48.52
C SER A 13 2.05 -3.13 -48.20
N GLN A 14 1.99 -4.45 -48.38
CA GLN A 14 3.08 -5.35 -48.06
C GLN A 14 4.35 -5.03 -48.86
N THR A 15 4.20 -4.69 -50.14
CA THR A 15 5.30 -4.30 -51.04
C THR A 15 6.10 -3.11 -50.51
N VAL A 16 5.42 -2.08 -50.02
CA VAL A 16 6.07 -0.87 -49.48
C VAL A 16 6.80 -1.17 -48.16
N ARG A 17 6.28 -2.11 -47.35
CA ARG A 17 6.94 -2.52 -46.10
C ARG A 17 8.25 -3.24 -46.37
N GLU A 18 8.25 -4.13 -47.37
CA GLU A 18 9.42 -4.91 -47.75
C GLU A 18 10.53 -4.02 -48.33
N GLU A 19 10.17 -3.06 -49.19
CA GLU A 19 11.11 -2.06 -49.71
C GLU A 19 11.76 -1.24 -48.58
N ILE A 20 10.97 -0.74 -47.63
CA ILE A 20 11.50 0.07 -46.52
C ILE A 20 12.42 -0.78 -45.62
N CYS A 21 12.05 -2.03 -45.32
CA CYS A 21 12.91 -2.94 -44.56
C CYS A 21 14.23 -3.24 -45.28
N GLN A 22 14.19 -3.36 -46.61
CA GLN A 22 15.37 -3.61 -47.43
C GLN A 22 16.32 -2.40 -47.43
N VAL A 23 15.78 -1.18 -47.55
CA VAL A 23 16.56 0.07 -47.47
C VAL A 23 17.14 0.28 -46.07
N MET A 24 16.43 -0.10 -45.01
CA MET A 24 16.89 0.08 -43.63
C MET A 24 17.84 -1.03 -43.12
N GLY A 25 18.46 -1.79 -44.03
CA GLY A 25 19.47 -2.79 -43.66
C GLY A 25 18.89 -4.04 -43.01
N SER A 26 17.78 -4.56 -43.55
CA SER A 26 17.16 -5.82 -43.13
C SER A 26 16.61 -5.80 -41.70
N MET A 27 16.14 -4.64 -41.22
CA MET A 27 15.43 -4.57 -39.94
C MET A 27 14.19 -5.48 -39.95
N GLN A 28 14.00 -6.24 -38.88
CA GLN A 28 12.81 -7.06 -38.73
C GLN A 28 11.58 -6.17 -38.45
N GLN A 29 10.50 -6.43 -39.19
CA GLN A 29 9.19 -5.88 -38.87
C GLN A 29 8.70 -6.52 -37.56
N VAL A 30 8.36 -5.69 -36.58
CA VAL A 30 7.81 -6.16 -35.31
C VAL A 30 6.34 -5.79 -35.23
N SER A 31 5.48 -6.80 -35.09
CA SER A 31 4.02 -6.63 -34.90
C SER A 31 3.64 -6.57 -33.42
N GLN A 32 4.46 -7.12 -32.53
CA GLN A 32 4.37 -7.08 -31.07
C GLN A 32 5.78 -7.19 -30.46
N GLY A 33 6.12 -6.34 -29.48
CA GLY A 33 7.43 -6.38 -28.84
C GLY A 33 7.54 -5.47 -27.62
N LYS A 34 8.53 -5.75 -26.76
CA LYS A 34 8.87 -4.89 -25.61
C LYS A 34 10.26 -4.31 -25.80
N TYR A 35 10.39 -3.00 -25.61
CA TYR A 35 11.68 -2.32 -25.50
C TYR A 35 11.84 -1.83 -24.06
N LEU A 36 12.91 -2.29 -23.37
CA LEU A 36 13.15 -1.98 -21.95
C LEU A 36 11.92 -2.27 -21.04
N GLY A 37 11.17 -3.32 -21.37
CA GLY A 37 9.97 -3.72 -20.63
C GLY A 37 8.70 -2.95 -20.97
N LEU A 38 8.77 -1.90 -21.78
CA LEU A 38 7.62 -1.13 -22.27
C LEU A 38 7.16 -1.66 -23.64
N PRO A 39 5.85 -1.71 -23.93
CA PRO A 39 5.36 -2.04 -25.25
C PRO A 39 5.95 -1.08 -26.28
N MET A 40 6.60 -1.63 -27.30
CA MET A 40 7.22 -0.86 -28.37
C MET A 40 6.17 -0.21 -29.29
N ILE A 41 4.93 -0.72 -29.26
CA ILE A 41 3.81 -0.28 -30.10
C ILE A 41 2.68 0.19 -29.20
N ILE A 42 2.28 1.46 -29.36
CA ILE A 42 1.10 2.02 -28.71
C ILE A 42 -0.09 1.78 -29.64
N THR A 43 -0.89 0.75 -29.35
CA THR A 43 -2.13 0.49 -30.12
C THR A 43 -3.30 1.28 -29.56
N ARG A 44 -4.44 1.30 -30.29
CA ARG A 44 -5.69 1.88 -29.77
C ARG A 44 -6.28 1.09 -28.59
N SER A 45 -5.80 -0.13 -28.31
CA SER A 45 -6.29 -0.96 -27.22
C SER A 45 -5.56 -0.63 -25.92
N LYS A 46 -6.30 -0.09 -24.93
CA LYS A 46 -5.79 0.17 -23.58
C LYS A 46 -5.18 -1.09 -22.93
N GLU A 47 -5.71 -2.26 -23.25
CA GLU A 47 -5.25 -3.54 -22.73
C GLU A 47 -3.86 -3.92 -23.27
N GLN A 48 -3.61 -3.69 -24.56
CA GLN A 48 -2.30 -3.97 -25.16
C GLN A 48 -1.24 -2.97 -24.68
N VAL A 49 -1.62 -1.72 -24.46
CA VAL A 49 -0.71 -0.66 -24.00
C VAL A 49 -0.42 -0.77 -22.50
N PHE A 50 -1.43 -1.00 -21.66
CA PHE A 50 -1.29 -0.96 -20.20
C PHE A 50 -1.44 -2.31 -19.50
N GLY A 51 -1.75 -3.38 -20.23
CA GLY A 51 -1.94 -4.72 -19.66
C GLY A 51 -0.71 -5.22 -18.92
N PHE A 52 0.50 -4.88 -19.39
CA PHE A 52 1.74 -5.23 -18.67
C PHE A 52 1.85 -4.51 -17.31
N ILE A 53 1.40 -3.25 -17.23
CA ILE A 53 1.36 -2.48 -15.97
C ILE A 53 0.32 -3.10 -15.06
N ARG A 54 -0.88 -3.39 -15.58
CA ARG A 54 -1.93 -4.07 -14.82
C ARG A 54 -1.42 -5.40 -14.27
N ASN A 55 -0.84 -6.26 -15.11
CA ASN A 55 -0.31 -7.55 -14.69
C ASN A 55 0.85 -7.42 -13.69
N SER A 56 1.68 -6.38 -13.81
CA SER A 56 2.78 -6.13 -12.86
C SER A 56 2.26 -5.62 -11.52
N ILE A 57 1.22 -4.77 -11.53
CA ILE A 57 0.48 -4.35 -10.34
C ILE A 57 -0.21 -5.56 -9.72
N ASP A 58 -0.88 -6.39 -10.52
CA ASP A 58 -1.58 -7.59 -10.06
C ASP A 58 -0.62 -8.58 -9.42
N LYS A 59 0.55 -8.83 -10.01
CA LYS A 59 1.60 -9.67 -9.41
C LYS A 59 2.17 -9.09 -8.12
N LYS A 60 2.40 -7.78 -8.05
CA LYS A 60 2.94 -7.11 -6.85
C LYS A 60 1.93 -6.99 -5.71
N LEU A 61 0.64 -6.97 -6.03
CA LEU A 61 -0.46 -6.78 -5.09
C LEU A 61 -1.31 -8.03 -4.90
N GLN A 62 -0.97 -9.16 -5.53
CA GLN A 62 -1.63 -10.44 -5.31
C GLN A 62 -1.41 -10.88 -3.86
N GLY A 63 -2.39 -10.61 -3.02
CA GLY A 63 -2.61 -11.41 -1.83
C GLY A 63 -3.16 -12.77 -2.24
N LEU A 64 -2.89 -13.81 -1.46
CA LEU A 64 -3.58 -15.10 -1.56
C LEU A 64 -5.02 -14.90 -1.04
N ASN A 65 -6.07 -15.33 -1.74
CA ASN A 65 -7.39 -15.35 -1.09
C ASN A 65 -7.42 -16.37 0.04
N SER A 66 -8.37 -16.18 0.97
CA SER A 66 -8.59 -17.06 2.10
C SER A 66 -8.81 -18.52 1.70
N LYS A 67 -9.45 -18.78 0.54
CA LYS A 67 -9.67 -20.13 0.01
C LYS A 67 -8.33 -20.79 -0.36
N LEU A 68 -7.51 -20.13 -1.15
CA LEU A 68 -6.18 -20.62 -1.56
C LEU A 68 -5.25 -20.76 -0.35
N CYS A 69 -5.25 -19.82 0.60
CA CYS A 69 -4.51 -19.98 1.85
C CYS A 69 -4.91 -21.27 2.60
N ARG A 70 -6.21 -21.60 2.61
CA ARG A 70 -6.73 -22.80 3.27
C ARG A 70 -6.34 -24.06 2.52
N GLU A 71 -6.44 -24.06 1.20
CA GLU A 71 -6.03 -25.17 0.34
C GLU A 71 -4.54 -25.46 0.47
N ILE A 72 -3.69 -24.43 0.45
CA ILE A 72 -2.25 -24.56 0.65
C ILE A 72 -1.96 -25.06 2.08
N SER A 73 -2.60 -24.47 3.10
CA SER A 73 -2.42 -24.92 4.49
C SER A 73 -2.82 -26.39 4.64
N SER A 74 -3.91 -26.82 4.01
CA SER A 74 -4.35 -28.22 4.02
C SER A 74 -3.32 -29.14 3.35
N LYS A 75 -2.77 -28.76 2.19
CA LYS A 75 -1.69 -29.50 1.54
C LYS A 75 -0.43 -29.55 2.41
N MET A 76 -0.09 -28.48 3.13
CA MET A 76 1.04 -28.46 4.06
C MET A 76 0.81 -29.41 5.25
N VAL A 77 -0.39 -29.41 5.83
CA VAL A 77 -0.80 -30.34 6.91
C VAL A 77 -0.70 -31.78 6.43
N ASN A 78 -1.27 -32.08 5.27
CA ASN A 78 -1.25 -33.43 4.69
C ASN A 78 0.17 -33.86 4.29
N TYR A 79 1.04 -32.94 3.90
CA TYR A 79 2.44 -33.25 3.67
C TYR A 79 3.17 -33.65 4.96
N TRP A 80 2.89 -32.94 6.06
CA TRP A 80 3.54 -33.19 7.36
C TRP A 80 3.04 -34.44 8.07
N TRP A 81 1.75 -34.76 7.92
CA TRP A 81 1.10 -35.86 8.65
C TRP A 81 0.61 -37.00 7.76
N GLY A 82 0.64 -36.84 6.44
CA GLY A 82 0.21 -37.85 5.48
C GLY A 82 1.31 -38.85 5.10
N GLU A 83 0.92 -39.86 4.35
CA GLU A 83 1.80 -40.94 3.87
C GLU A 83 1.75 -41.02 2.33
N ALA A 84 2.79 -41.59 1.72
CA ALA A 84 2.93 -41.67 0.27
C ALA A 84 1.76 -42.40 -0.45
N GLU A 85 1.02 -43.25 0.27
CA GLU A 85 -0.11 -44.02 -0.24
C GLU A 85 -1.48 -43.35 -0.09
N GLY A 86 -1.54 -42.07 0.31
CA GLY A 86 -2.81 -41.33 0.41
C GLY A 86 -3.69 -41.72 1.60
N LYS A 87 -3.17 -42.48 2.57
CA LYS A 87 -3.85 -42.77 3.84
C LYS A 87 -3.79 -41.53 4.74
N GLU A 88 -4.96 -41.03 5.14
CA GLU A 88 -5.08 -39.96 6.14
C GLU A 88 -4.69 -40.52 7.52
N LYS A 89 -3.65 -39.96 8.15
CA LYS A 89 -3.34 -40.24 9.57
C LYS A 89 -3.99 -39.18 10.45
N MET A 90 -4.26 -39.58 11.70
CA MET A 90 -4.75 -38.68 12.72
C MET A 90 -3.77 -37.52 12.89
N HIS A 91 -4.26 -36.29 12.78
CA HIS A 91 -3.47 -35.10 13.06
C HIS A 91 -3.22 -35.02 14.58
N CYS A 92 -2.07 -35.53 15.04
CA CYS A 92 -1.72 -35.55 16.46
C CYS A 92 -1.60 -34.14 17.07
N ILE A 93 -1.32 -33.13 16.25
CA ILE A 93 -1.23 -31.73 16.65
C ILE A 93 -1.98 -30.86 15.63
N GLY A 94 -2.94 -30.07 16.10
CA GLY A 94 -3.69 -29.14 15.24
C GLY A 94 -2.80 -28.05 14.64
N TRP A 95 -3.04 -27.69 13.36
CA TRP A 95 -2.26 -26.69 12.63
C TRP A 95 -2.11 -25.36 13.36
N LYS A 96 -3.17 -24.89 14.03
CA LYS A 96 -3.14 -23.66 14.85
C LYS A 96 -2.11 -23.69 15.99
N LYS A 97 -1.77 -24.87 16.51
CA LYS A 97 -0.72 -25.02 17.53
C LYS A 97 0.66 -25.03 16.88
N MET A 98 0.81 -25.66 15.71
CA MET A 98 2.07 -25.65 14.96
C MET A 98 2.48 -24.25 14.51
N THR A 99 1.52 -23.38 14.20
CA THR A 99 1.78 -22.01 13.77
C THR A 99 2.11 -21.02 14.89
N LYS A 100 2.03 -21.44 16.16
CA LYS A 100 2.52 -20.62 17.27
C LYS A 100 4.04 -20.58 17.29
N ASP A 101 4.59 -19.53 17.90
CA ASP A 101 6.02 -19.42 18.16
C ASP A 101 6.52 -20.58 19.02
N LYS A 102 7.82 -20.89 18.88
CA LYS A 102 8.47 -21.98 19.65
C LYS A 102 8.37 -21.75 21.15
N GLU A 103 8.51 -20.50 21.58
CA GLU A 103 8.36 -20.06 22.98
C GLU A 103 6.93 -20.27 23.51
N ALA A 104 5.93 -20.20 22.63
CA ALA A 104 4.52 -20.44 22.95
C ALA A 104 4.09 -21.91 22.76
N GLY A 105 5.05 -22.84 22.64
CA GLY A 105 4.80 -24.28 22.50
C GLY A 105 4.34 -24.73 21.10
N GLY A 106 4.63 -23.93 20.07
CA GLY A 106 4.43 -24.27 18.65
C GLY A 106 5.74 -24.63 17.93
N LEU A 107 5.67 -24.71 16.59
CA LEU A 107 6.82 -25.02 15.73
C LEU A 107 7.32 -23.81 14.94
N GLY A 108 6.67 -22.65 15.07
CA GLY A 108 7.02 -21.42 14.36
C GLY A 108 6.58 -21.40 12.89
N PHE A 109 5.61 -22.24 12.49
CA PHE A 109 5.05 -22.13 11.14
C PHE A 109 4.23 -20.87 10.97
N LYS A 110 4.30 -20.27 9.78
CA LYS A 110 3.49 -19.09 9.49
C LYS A 110 2.07 -19.51 9.17
N ASP A 111 1.11 -18.96 9.91
CA ASP A 111 -0.27 -18.99 9.48
C ASP A 111 -0.38 -18.20 8.15
N LEU A 112 -0.71 -18.88 7.06
CA LEU A 112 -0.74 -18.28 5.73
C LEU A 112 -1.80 -17.18 5.59
N GLN A 113 -2.89 -17.23 6.37
CA GLN A 113 -3.88 -16.17 6.36
C GLN A 113 -3.33 -14.92 7.06
N MET A 114 -2.71 -15.08 8.23
CA MET A 114 -2.08 -13.98 8.95
C MET A 114 -0.88 -13.40 8.19
N PHE A 115 -0.07 -14.27 7.58
CA PHE A 115 1.05 -13.85 6.76
C PHE A 115 0.58 -13.06 5.53
N ASN A 116 -0.47 -13.53 4.85
CA ASN A 116 -1.06 -12.79 3.74
C ASN A 116 -1.65 -11.44 4.18
N LYS A 117 -2.33 -11.40 5.32
CA LYS A 117 -2.85 -10.17 5.93
C LYS A 117 -1.72 -9.17 6.20
N ALA A 118 -0.60 -9.63 6.75
CA ALA A 118 0.59 -8.81 6.98
C ALA A 118 1.21 -8.30 5.66
N LEU A 119 1.24 -9.11 4.60
CA LEU A 119 1.68 -8.67 3.28
C LEU A 119 0.77 -7.57 2.72
N LEU A 120 -0.55 -7.70 2.87
CA LEU A 120 -1.52 -6.67 2.48
C LEU A 120 -1.33 -5.38 3.31
N ALA A 121 -1.12 -5.51 4.63
CA ALA A 121 -0.81 -4.39 5.51
C ALA A 121 0.46 -3.66 5.07
N LYS A 122 1.50 -4.40 4.67
CA LYS A 122 2.73 -3.84 4.08
C LYS A 122 2.48 -3.09 2.77
N GLN A 123 1.52 -3.52 1.96
CA GLN A 123 1.13 -2.75 0.77
C GLN A 123 0.41 -1.46 1.15
N VAL A 124 -0.52 -1.49 2.11
CA VAL A 124 -1.17 -0.28 2.64
C VAL A 124 -0.10 0.69 3.18
N TRP A 125 0.87 0.19 3.94
CA TRP A 125 2.00 0.99 4.44
C TRP A 125 2.78 1.68 3.32
N LYS A 126 3.05 0.99 2.21
CA LYS A 126 3.68 1.60 1.03
C LYS A 126 2.81 2.65 0.37
N LEU A 127 1.49 2.48 0.31
CA LEU A 127 0.57 3.50 -0.22
C LEU A 127 0.66 4.80 0.59
N ILE A 128 0.85 4.68 1.91
CA ILE A 128 0.95 5.81 2.84
C ILE A 128 2.33 6.47 2.75
N THR A 129 3.40 5.68 2.82
CA THR A 129 4.78 6.18 2.93
C THR A 129 5.44 6.52 1.60
N GLN A 130 4.97 5.90 0.51
CA GLN A 130 5.55 6.04 -0.83
C GLN A 130 4.46 6.45 -1.84
N PRO A 131 3.87 7.66 -1.69
CA PRO A 131 2.76 8.12 -2.53
C PRO A 131 3.15 8.34 -3.99
N ASN A 132 4.45 8.48 -4.27
CA ASN A 132 4.96 8.76 -5.62
C ASN A 132 5.16 7.51 -6.49
N LEU A 133 5.05 6.30 -5.93
CA LEU A 133 5.10 5.09 -6.73
C LEU A 133 3.93 5.07 -7.72
N LEU A 134 4.15 4.49 -8.91
CA LEU A 134 3.11 4.35 -9.92
C LEU A 134 1.88 3.63 -9.37
N VAL A 135 2.08 2.54 -8.62
CA VAL A 135 1.00 1.80 -7.98
C VAL A 135 0.19 2.65 -6.99
N SER A 136 0.87 3.49 -6.19
CA SER A 136 0.23 4.40 -5.24
C SER A 136 -0.60 5.46 -5.96
N LYS A 137 -0.05 6.08 -7.01
CA LYS A 137 -0.75 7.06 -7.84
C LYS A 137 -1.97 6.45 -8.53
N VAL A 138 -1.82 5.30 -9.18
CA VAL A 138 -2.90 4.61 -9.89
C VAL A 138 -4.03 4.21 -8.94
N LEU A 139 -3.73 3.63 -7.78
CA LEU A 139 -4.75 3.24 -6.81
C LEU A 139 -5.45 4.46 -6.19
N LYS A 140 -4.70 5.53 -5.89
CA LYS A 140 -5.28 6.78 -5.41
C LYS A 140 -6.26 7.36 -6.42
N GLU A 141 -5.83 7.58 -7.65
CA GLU A 141 -6.69 8.18 -8.69
C GLU A 141 -7.92 7.31 -8.99
N LYS A 142 -7.76 5.98 -8.94
CA LYS A 142 -8.86 5.06 -9.23
C LYS A 142 -9.89 4.93 -8.10
N TYR A 143 -9.45 4.92 -6.84
CA TYR A 143 -10.31 4.53 -5.72
C TYR A 143 -10.56 5.64 -4.69
N TYR A 144 -9.64 6.59 -4.54
CA TYR A 144 -9.74 7.65 -3.53
C TYR A 144 -9.08 8.98 -4.00
N PRO A 145 -9.45 9.52 -5.18
CA PRO A 145 -8.78 10.70 -5.75
C PRO A 145 -8.89 11.94 -4.87
N LYS A 146 -10.07 12.14 -4.25
CA LYS A 146 -10.41 13.30 -3.42
C LYS A 146 -10.57 12.97 -1.93
N GLN A 147 -10.24 11.73 -1.54
CA GLN A 147 -10.51 11.22 -0.20
C GLN A 147 -9.24 10.67 0.45
N SER A 148 -9.27 10.51 1.77
CA SER A 148 -8.22 9.76 2.49
C SER A 148 -8.36 8.27 2.21
N LEU A 149 -7.21 7.58 2.14
CA LEU A 149 -7.13 6.12 2.03
C LEU A 149 -8.00 5.42 3.08
N PHE A 150 -8.05 5.95 4.31
CA PHE A 150 -8.77 5.36 5.44
C PHE A 150 -10.27 5.63 5.42
N ASN A 151 -10.72 6.72 4.78
CA ASN A 151 -12.12 7.14 4.80
C ASN A 151 -12.87 6.82 3.50
N CYS A 152 -12.18 6.31 2.47
CA CYS A 152 -12.82 6.06 1.19
C CYS A 152 -13.75 4.84 1.23
N LYS A 153 -14.88 4.90 0.52
CA LYS A 153 -15.77 3.74 0.36
C LYS A 153 -15.20 2.80 -0.68
N VAL A 154 -15.48 1.50 -0.54
CA VAL A 154 -15.09 0.48 -1.54
C VAL A 154 -16.18 0.43 -2.61
N PRO A 155 -15.89 0.76 -3.89
CA PRO A 155 -16.88 0.62 -4.96
C PRO A 155 -17.27 -0.85 -5.18
N ASN A 156 -18.53 -1.11 -5.55
CA ASN A 156 -19.01 -2.48 -5.80
C ASN A 156 -18.22 -3.17 -6.94
N ASN A 157 -17.88 -2.41 -7.99
CA ASN A 157 -17.07 -2.82 -9.13
C ASN A 157 -15.55 -2.69 -8.87
N ALA A 158 -15.13 -2.57 -7.61
CA ALA A 158 -13.72 -2.53 -7.27
C ALA A 158 -12.99 -3.80 -7.74
N SER A 159 -11.70 -3.63 -8.07
CA SER A 159 -10.86 -4.77 -8.40
C SER A 159 -10.73 -5.68 -7.19
N TRP A 160 -10.51 -6.96 -7.46
CA TRP A 160 -10.30 -7.94 -6.40
C TRP A 160 -9.16 -7.54 -5.44
N ILE A 161 -8.07 -6.99 -5.98
CA ILE A 161 -6.95 -6.46 -5.21
C ILE A 161 -7.40 -5.37 -4.24
N TRP A 162 -8.19 -4.41 -4.71
CA TRP A 162 -8.68 -3.34 -3.84
C TRP A 162 -9.63 -3.87 -2.76
N LYS A 163 -10.47 -4.86 -3.11
CA LYS A 163 -11.33 -5.56 -2.14
C LYS A 163 -10.52 -6.32 -1.09
N SER A 164 -9.32 -6.81 -1.41
CA SER A 164 -8.41 -7.44 -0.46
C SER A 164 -7.63 -6.44 0.40
N ILE A 165 -7.18 -5.32 -0.18
CA ILE A 165 -6.38 -4.29 0.52
C ILE A 165 -7.26 -3.46 1.46
N SER A 166 -8.47 -3.09 1.02
CA SER A 166 -9.28 -2.10 1.72
C SER A 166 -9.70 -2.49 3.14
N PRO A 167 -10.01 -3.76 3.49
CA PRO A 167 -10.32 -4.13 4.86
C PRO A 167 -9.12 -3.98 5.81
N VAL A 168 -7.93 -4.33 5.33
CA VAL A 168 -6.68 -4.34 6.13
C VAL A 168 -6.21 -2.93 6.51
N ARG A 169 -6.70 -1.90 5.82
CA ARG A 169 -6.29 -0.51 6.11
C ARG A 169 -6.61 -0.05 7.53
N MET A 170 -7.67 -0.57 8.14
CA MET A 170 -8.06 -0.17 9.50
C MET A 170 -7.10 -0.73 10.55
N GLU A 171 -6.63 -1.96 10.35
CA GLU A 171 -5.62 -2.58 11.21
C GLU A 171 -4.27 -1.86 11.09
N VAL A 172 -3.94 -1.38 9.89
CA VAL A 172 -2.78 -0.52 9.70
C VAL A 172 -2.98 0.81 10.43
N LEU A 173 -4.19 1.39 10.41
CA LEU A 173 -4.49 2.62 11.13
C LEU A 173 -4.25 2.48 12.64
N GLU A 174 -4.57 1.32 13.22
CA GLU A 174 -4.34 1.01 14.64
C GLU A 174 -2.85 1.01 15.00
N GLY A 175 -1.96 0.60 14.10
CA GLY A 175 -0.52 0.49 14.35
C GLY A 175 0.34 1.69 13.90
N ILE A 176 -0.22 2.64 13.13
CA ILE A 176 0.52 3.82 12.66
C ILE A 176 0.25 5.05 13.52
N ARG A 177 1.24 5.93 13.63
CA ARG A 177 1.12 7.26 14.23
C ARG A 177 1.72 8.33 13.35
N ARG A 178 1.21 9.55 13.49
CA ARG A 178 1.79 10.71 12.84
C ARG A 178 2.98 11.23 13.62
N ARG A 179 4.08 11.42 12.89
CA ARG A 179 5.23 12.22 13.32
C ARG A 179 5.07 13.61 12.73
N ILE A 180 4.91 14.60 13.60
CA ILE A 180 4.79 16.00 13.20
C ILE A 180 6.15 16.51 12.71
N GLY A 181 6.17 17.01 11.48
CA GLY A 181 7.31 17.68 10.88
C GLY A 181 7.05 19.18 10.84
N ASN A 182 6.29 19.63 9.84
CA ASN A 182 5.93 21.03 9.63
C ASN A 182 4.43 21.30 9.89
N GLY A 183 3.65 20.27 10.23
CA GLY A 183 2.25 20.35 10.62
C GLY A 183 1.26 20.56 9.46
N ARG A 184 1.73 20.83 8.23
CA ARG A 184 0.86 21.14 7.08
C ARG A 184 0.07 19.93 6.59
N GLY A 185 0.60 18.73 6.84
CA GLY A 185 -0.01 17.48 6.38
C GLY A 185 -1.01 16.91 7.38
N THR A 186 -1.14 17.50 8.56
CA THR A 186 -1.86 16.91 9.71
C THR A 186 -3.02 17.80 10.13
N ARG A 187 -4.22 17.21 10.17
CA ARG A 187 -5.43 17.88 10.65
C ARG A 187 -5.56 17.73 12.16
N ILE A 188 -5.75 18.84 12.85
CA ILE A 188 -5.75 18.90 14.33
C ILE A 188 -6.77 17.92 14.93
N TRP A 189 -7.99 17.93 14.40
CA TRP A 189 -9.14 17.27 15.02
C TRP A 189 -9.48 15.90 14.42
N GLU A 190 -8.96 15.58 13.23
CA GLU A 190 -9.33 14.37 12.48
C GLU A 190 -8.26 13.27 12.55
N ASP A 191 -6.99 13.67 12.56
CA ASP A 191 -5.87 12.74 12.49
C ASP A 191 -5.39 12.30 13.88
N ILE A 192 -4.72 11.16 13.94
CA ILE A 192 -4.16 10.59 15.16
C ILE A 192 -2.70 11.04 15.28
N TRP A 193 -2.43 12.01 16.16
CA TRP A 193 -1.11 12.69 16.21
C TRP A 193 -0.64 13.10 17.61
N ILE A 194 -1.46 12.91 18.66
CA ILE A 194 -1.06 13.17 20.05
C ILE A 194 -0.58 11.86 20.67
N PRO A 195 0.69 11.77 21.12
CA PRO A 195 1.26 10.52 21.62
C PRO A 195 0.70 10.11 22.99
N ASN A 196 0.86 8.82 23.33
CA ASN A 196 0.64 8.24 24.68
C ASN A 196 -0.80 8.31 25.21
N ARG A 197 -1.81 8.15 24.34
CA ARG A 197 -3.23 8.10 24.76
C ARG A 197 -3.95 6.90 24.12
N PRO A 198 -5.13 6.51 24.60
CA PRO A 198 -5.90 5.43 23.97
C PRO A 198 -6.45 5.81 22.59
N ASP A 199 -6.98 7.03 22.45
CA ASP A 199 -7.60 7.52 21.21
C ASP A 199 -6.68 8.42 20.36
N GLU A 200 -5.58 8.90 20.97
CA GLU A 200 -4.48 9.66 20.33
C GLU A 200 -4.91 10.85 19.44
N LYS A 201 -6.12 11.36 19.74
CA LYS A 201 -6.72 12.60 19.25
C LYS A 201 -6.86 13.59 20.41
N PRO A 202 -7.01 14.90 20.13
CA PRO A 202 -7.38 15.85 21.16
C PRO A 202 -8.68 15.40 21.84
N THR A 203 -8.64 15.29 23.17
CA THR A 203 -9.85 15.08 24.00
C THR A 203 -10.65 16.37 24.15
N THR A 204 -9.99 17.51 23.93
CA THR A 204 -10.62 18.81 23.86
C THR A 204 -11.75 18.81 22.82
N ALA A 205 -12.96 19.14 23.24
CA ALA A 205 -14.07 19.36 22.32
C ALA A 205 -13.73 20.53 21.40
N LYS A 206 -13.81 20.31 20.08
CA LYS A 206 -13.56 21.36 19.09
C LYS A 206 -14.47 22.56 19.38
N PRO A 207 -13.91 23.76 19.64
CA PRO A 207 -14.74 24.95 19.86
C PRO A 207 -15.60 25.25 18.63
N GLN A 208 -16.85 25.69 18.82
CA GLN A 208 -17.82 25.88 17.73
C GLN A 208 -17.33 26.86 16.65
N GLU A 209 -16.57 27.88 17.03
CA GLU A 209 -15.99 28.89 16.12
C GLU A 209 -14.51 28.63 15.78
N CYS A 210 -13.98 27.44 16.07
CA CYS A 210 -12.57 27.14 15.86
C CYS A 210 -12.22 27.10 14.37
N GLN A 211 -11.45 28.09 13.92
CA GLN A 211 -10.92 28.18 12.56
C GLN A 211 -9.67 27.31 12.33
N LEU A 212 -9.07 26.78 13.40
CA LEU A 212 -7.87 25.97 13.32
C LEU A 212 -8.19 24.60 12.72
N LYS A 213 -7.54 24.29 11.60
CA LYS A 213 -7.71 23.06 10.82
C LYS A 213 -6.44 22.21 10.84
N GLN A 214 -5.27 22.83 10.68
CA GLN A 214 -4.00 22.15 10.48
C GLN A 214 -3.02 22.40 11.63
N VAL A 215 -2.23 21.39 11.97
CA VAL A 215 -1.23 21.49 13.05
C VAL A 215 -0.20 22.58 12.77
N SER A 216 0.07 22.90 11.51
CA SER A 216 0.96 24.02 11.14
C SER A 216 0.51 25.37 11.70
N GLU A 217 -0.79 25.57 11.94
CA GLU A 217 -1.32 26.82 12.51
C GLU A 217 -1.00 26.96 14.00
N LEU A 218 -0.64 25.85 14.66
CA LEU A 218 -0.17 25.83 16.05
C LEU A 218 1.35 26.06 16.15
N ILE A 219 2.05 26.23 15.03
CA ILE A 219 3.51 26.34 14.96
C ILE A 219 3.89 27.75 14.49
N THR A 220 4.80 28.40 15.22
CA THR A 220 5.36 29.72 14.87
C THR A 220 6.88 29.68 15.04
N ASN A 221 7.63 30.13 14.02
CA ASN A 221 9.11 30.14 14.03
C ASN A 221 9.74 28.78 14.40
N SER A 222 9.22 27.70 13.81
CA SER A 222 9.65 26.31 14.08
C SER A 222 9.51 25.86 15.54
N ARG A 223 8.63 26.52 16.32
CA ARG A 223 8.30 26.18 17.70
C ARG A 223 6.78 26.15 17.90
N TRP A 224 6.32 25.43 18.91
CA TRP A 224 4.91 25.43 19.30
C TRP A 224 4.48 26.82 19.79
N ASN A 225 3.34 27.31 19.30
CA ASN A 225 2.72 28.53 19.80
C ASN A 225 2.02 28.22 21.13
N ARG A 226 2.79 28.32 22.22
CA ARG A 226 2.33 28.00 23.59
C ARG A 226 1.04 28.72 23.94
N VAL A 227 0.95 30.02 23.67
CA VAL A 227 -0.22 30.83 24.04
C VAL A 227 -1.47 30.32 23.31
N LEU A 228 -1.37 30.07 22.01
CA LEU A 228 -2.49 29.55 21.23
C LEU A 228 -2.90 28.15 21.68
N ILE A 229 -1.94 27.27 21.96
CA ILE A 229 -2.19 25.89 22.38
C ILE A 229 -2.92 25.85 23.72
N PHE A 230 -2.42 26.52 24.75
CA PHE A 230 -3.06 26.52 26.08
C PHE A 230 -4.40 27.27 26.08
N LYS A 231 -4.65 28.17 25.12
CA LYS A 231 -5.97 28.78 24.92
C LYS A 231 -6.96 27.84 24.23
N THR A 232 -6.48 26.96 23.35
CA THR A 232 -7.32 26.14 22.47
C THR A 232 -7.61 24.76 23.05
N PHE A 233 -6.65 24.17 23.75
CA PHE A 233 -6.71 22.79 24.24
C PHE A 233 -6.81 22.75 25.77
N CYS A 234 -7.40 21.67 26.30
CA CYS A 234 -7.33 21.38 27.71
C CYS A 234 -5.87 21.20 28.16
N LEU A 235 -5.60 21.38 29.46
CA LEU A 235 -4.24 21.36 30.00
C LEU A 235 -3.46 20.11 29.58
N GLN A 236 -4.09 18.94 29.67
CA GLN A 236 -3.47 17.65 29.36
C GLN A 236 -3.10 17.50 27.87
N ASP A 237 -3.99 17.93 26.96
CA ASP A 237 -3.73 17.93 25.52
C ASP A 237 -2.63 18.94 25.18
N ALA A 238 -2.68 20.13 25.77
CA ALA A 238 -1.68 21.18 25.57
C ALA A 238 -0.28 20.71 25.98
N GLU A 239 -0.13 20.08 27.15
CA GLU A 239 1.14 19.53 27.62
C GLU A 239 1.67 18.42 26.71
N SER A 240 0.79 17.53 26.27
CA SER A 240 1.14 16.45 25.34
C SER A 240 1.61 17.03 24.00
N ILE A 241 0.90 18.03 23.45
CA ILE A 241 1.30 18.71 22.21
C ILE A 241 2.68 19.37 22.37
N MET A 242 2.92 20.08 23.48
CA MET A 242 4.19 20.75 23.75
C MET A 242 5.36 19.77 23.86
N SER A 243 5.12 18.51 24.23
CA SER A 243 6.16 17.47 24.30
C SER A 243 6.57 16.92 22.93
N ILE A 244 5.78 17.15 21.88
CA ILE A 244 6.06 16.62 20.54
C ILE A 244 7.21 17.42 19.92
N PRO A 245 8.31 16.77 19.48
CA PRO A 245 9.38 17.47 18.79
C PRO A 245 8.92 17.92 17.38
N ILE A 246 9.14 19.20 17.05
CA ILE A 246 8.89 19.76 15.71
C ILE A 246 10.18 19.73 14.89
N SER A 247 10.06 19.55 13.57
CA SER A 247 11.21 19.65 12.69
C SER A 247 11.72 21.08 12.55
N VAL A 248 12.91 21.37 13.08
CA VAL A 248 13.60 22.66 12.90
C VAL A 248 13.92 22.93 11.43
N THR A 249 14.21 21.88 10.65
CA THR A 249 14.54 21.95 9.22
C THR A 249 13.32 21.95 8.29
N GLY A 250 12.09 22.03 8.83
CA GLY A 250 10.86 22.08 8.03
C GLY A 250 10.51 20.79 7.27
N ARG A 251 11.01 19.62 7.69
CA ARG A 251 10.63 18.31 7.11
C ARG A 251 9.11 18.13 7.12
N LYS A 252 8.61 17.43 6.12
CA LYS A 252 7.17 17.11 6.02
C LYS A 252 6.77 16.12 7.10
N ASP A 253 5.50 16.18 7.48
CA ASP A 253 4.87 15.19 8.36
C ASP A 253 4.99 13.78 7.73
N SER A 254 5.11 12.78 8.59
CA SER A 254 5.28 11.38 8.17
C SER A 254 4.55 10.44 9.11
N TYR A 255 4.42 9.17 8.71
CA TYR A 255 3.90 8.13 9.58
C TYR A 255 5.05 7.25 10.09
N TYR A 256 4.90 6.72 11.29
CA TYR A 256 5.75 5.66 11.83
C TYR A 256 4.90 4.54 12.45
N TRP A 257 5.46 3.34 12.55
CA TRP A 257 4.80 2.19 13.15
C TRP A 257 5.17 2.07 14.63
N ILE A 258 4.20 1.78 15.51
CA ILE A 258 4.41 1.79 16.97
C ILE A 258 5.05 0.50 17.50
N HIS A 259 4.84 -0.64 16.83
CA HIS A 259 5.27 -1.94 17.36
C HIS A 259 6.66 -2.38 16.91
N ALA A 260 7.22 -1.79 15.85
CA ALA A 260 8.53 -2.15 15.31
C ALA A 260 9.05 -1.05 14.35
N GLN A 261 10.38 -0.84 14.31
CA GLN A 261 11.01 0.11 13.38
C GLN A 261 10.93 -0.32 11.90
N ASN A 262 10.62 -1.59 11.61
CA ASN A 262 10.86 -2.18 10.29
C ASN A 262 9.61 -2.42 9.43
N GLY A 263 8.40 -2.26 9.99
CA GLY A 263 7.13 -2.47 9.27
C GLY A 263 6.81 -3.93 8.98
#